data_AF-A0A5B0Q3B5-F1
#
_entry.id   AF-A0A5B0Q3B5-F1
#
_cell.length_a   1.000
_cell.length_b   1.000
_cell.length_c   1.000
_cell.angle_alpha   90.00
_cell.angle_beta   90.00
_cell.angle_gamma   90.00
#
_symmetry.space_group_name_H-M   'P 1'
#
loop_
_entity.id
_entity.type
_entity.pdbx_description
1 polymer ?
#
loop_
_entity_poly.entity_id
_entity_poly.type
_entity_poly.pdbx_seq_one_letter_code
_entity_poly.pdbx_strand_id
1 'polypeptide(L)'
;MGKIKFAIACISPDLKPAEVRDDQDFENLKWFISRRLAIRIYVVNKHLCTLLATYRRLMEQFGHLFARHEPQKTIDVITLTETCLDSIDEALAFMNKSELNLLQDEWRLTIDSLNETLASFVKFDNWTPPRSPDPADTARRSMGEDPREDEPTPESLLGQPHLHPAMSHCRISVIAAVKLSRLFVAQLLKISQDTENFQMVPDLSTRELEKFRTMTSTIATSMKNVVSNLSEEPDEARDGIWKQ
;
A
#
# COMPACT_ATOMS: atom_id res chain seq x y z
N MET A 1 -32.70 -21.68 6.59
CA MET A 1 -32.66 -20.54 7.53
C MET A 1 -33.26 -20.80 8.92
N GLY A 2 -34.50 -21.29 9.06
CA GLY A 2 -35.17 -21.39 10.38
C GLY A 2 -34.45 -22.25 11.44
N LYS A 3 -33.81 -23.36 11.04
CA LYS A 3 -33.09 -24.25 11.98
C LYS A 3 -31.80 -23.62 12.56
N ILE A 4 -31.11 -22.78 11.78
CA ILE A 4 -29.88 -22.08 12.22
C ILE A 4 -30.24 -20.94 13.19
N LYS A 5 -31.31 -20.19 12.88
CA LYS A 5 -31.82 -19.13 13.77
C LYS A 5 -32.26 -19.68 15.12
N PHE A 6 -32.89 -20.85 15.12
CA PHE A 6 -33.24 -21.57 16.34
C PHE A 6 -32.01 -22.03 17.14
N ALA A 7 -30.99 -22.59 16.48
CA ALA A 7 -29.76 -23.02 17.15
C ALA A 7 -28.99 -21.84 17.78
N ILE A 8 -28.95 -20.68 17.11
CA ILE A 8 -28.30 -19.46 17.63
C ILE A 8 -29.05 -18.90 18.83
N ALA A 9 -30.39 -18.85 18.79
CA ALA A 9 -31.21 -18.41 19.92
C ALA A 9 -31.09 -19.37 21.13
N CYS A 10 -30.81 -20.67 20.92
CA CYS A 10 -30.55 -21.61 22.01
C CYS A 10 -29.17 -21.39 22.67
N ILE A 11 -28.20 -20.82 21.95
CA ILE A 11 -26.85 -20.52 22.47
C ILE A 11 -26.81 -19.13 23.13
N SER A 12 -27.59 -18.18 22.62
CA SER A 12 -27.71 -16.83 23.16
C SER A 12 -29.18 -16.40 23.16
N PRO A 13 -29.92 -16.66 24.27
CA PRO A 13 -31.38 -16.52 24.32
C PRO A 13 -31.88 -15.09 24.21
N ASP A 14 -31.01 -14.10 24.44
CA ASP A 14 -31.32 -12.69 24.29
C ASP A 14 -31.33 -12.23 22.82
N LEU A 15 -30.78 -13.03 21.91
CA LEU A 15 -30.64 -12.71 20.49
C LEU A 15 -31.96 -13.01 19.74
N LYS A 16 -32.63 -11.99 19.21
CA LYS A 16 -33.92 -12.22 18.52
C LYS A 16 -33.69 -12.90 17.17
N PRO A 17 -34.49 -13.91 16.78
CA PRO A 17 -34.38 -14.57 15.46
C PRO A 17 -34.50 -13.62 14.25
N ALA A 18 -35.12 -12.45 14.43
CA ALA A 18 -35.21 -11.39 13.43
C ALA A 18 -33.89 -10.61 13.25
N GLU A 19 -33.03 -10.58 14.28
CA GLU A 19 -31.73 -9.93 14.27
C GLU A 19 -30.64 -10.80 13.61
N VAL A 20 -30.86 -12.12 13.53
CA VAL A 20 -30.03 -13.05 12.75
C VAL A 20 -30.26 -12.82 11.24
N ARG A 21 -29.46 -11.95 10.63
CA ARG A 21 -29.43 -11.69 9.17
C ARG A 21 -28.43 -12.60 8.44
N ASP A 22 -28.57 -12.63 7.12
CA ASP A 22 -27.93 -13.56 6.18
C ASP A 22 -26.39 -13.61 6.32
N ASP A 23 -25.82 -14.83 6.34
CA ASP A 23 -24.40 -15.09 6.63
C ASP A 23 -23.47 -14.62 5.48
N GLN A 24 -24.06 -14.29 4.32
CA GLN A 24 -23.34 -13.88 3.11
C GLN A 24 -22.66 -12.51 3.24
N ASP A 25 -23.23 -11.59 4.04
CA ASP A 25 -22.60 -10.29 4.36
C ASP A 25 -21.39 -10.47 5.31
N PHE A 26 -21.27 -11.63 5.96
CA PHE A 26 -20.19 -11.95 6.88
C PHE A 26 -19.05 -12.70 6.18
N GLU A 27 -19.30 -13.36 5.05
CA GLU A 27 -18.29 -14.15 4.34
C GLU A 27 -17.09 -13.30 3.91
N ASN A 28 -17.28 -12.08 3.41
CA ASN A 28 -16.18 -11.25 2.92
C ASN A 28 -15.25 -10.75 4.04
N LEU A 29 -15.80 -10.29 5.16
CA LEU A 29 -14.99 -9.87 6.31
C LEU A 29 -14.35 -11.07 7.01
N LYS A 30 -15.09 -12.17 7.21
CA LYS A 30 -14.55 -13.43 7.74
C LYS A 30 -13.42 -13.95 6.85
N TRP A 31 -13.62 -13.96 5.53
CA TRP A 31 -12.60 -14.36 4.56
C TRP A 31 -11.38 -13.45 4.63
N PHE A 32 -11.55 -12.15 4.76
CA PHE A 32 -10.44 -11.22 4.89
C PHE A 32 -9.62 -11.46 6.16
N ILE A 33 -10.28 -11.50 7.32
CA ILE A 33 -9.62 -11.76 8.60
C ILE A 33 -8.92 -13.12 8.55
N SER A 34 -9.61 -14.15 8.04
CA SER A 34 -9.07 -15.50 7.88
C SER A 34 -7.89 -15.53 6.91
N ARG A 35 -7.94 -14.79 5.80
CA ARG A 35 -6.84 -14.70 4.83
C ARG A 35 -5.61 -14.05 5.46
N ARG A 36 -5.78 -12.97 6.23
CA ARG A 36 -4.66 -12.31 6.92
C ARG A 36 -4.06 -13.20 8.00
N LEU A 37 -4.91 -13.87 8.78
CA LEU A 37 -4.47 -14.86 9.75
C LEU A 37 -3.70 -15.99 9.07
N ALA A 38 -4.21 -16.52 7.95
CA ALA A 38 -3.54 -17.56 7.18
C ALA A 38 -2.15 -17.12 6.71
N ILE A 39 -1.99 -15.90 6.18
CA ILE A 39 -0.68 -15.36 5.79
C ILE A 39 0.30 -15.38 6.96
N ARG A 40 -0.12 -14.92 8.15
CA ARG A 40 0.72 -14.93 9.35
C ARG A 40 1.08 -16.34 9.79
N ILE A 41 0.12 -17.26 9.78
CA ILE A 41 0.37 -18.69 10.07
C ILE A 41 1.36 -19.29 9.07
N TYR A 42 1.28 -18.95 7.78
CA TYR A 42 2.25 -19.39 6.78
C TYR A 42 3.66 -18.88 7.08
N VAL A 43 3.80 -17.62 7.51
CA VAL A 43 5.10 -17.05 7.92
C VAL A 43 5.65 -17.80 9.14
N VAL A 44 4.85 -18.00 10.18
CA VAL A 44 5.23 -18.79 11.37
C VAL A 44 5.67 -20.19 10.97
N ASN A 45 4.87 -20.89 10.17
CA ASN A 45 5.19 -22.25 9.71
C ASN A 45 6.48 -22.28 8.90
N LYS A 46 6.74 -21.28 8.06
CA LYS A 46 8.00 -21.17 7.31
C LYS A 46 9.19 -21.06 8.25
N HIS A 47 9.14 -20.18 9.25
CA HIS A 47 10.23 -20.03 10.23
C HIS A 47 10.43 -21.30 11.06
N LEU A 48 9.34 -21.89 11.55
CA LEU A 48 9.37 -23.13 12.33
C LEU A 48 9.98 -24.30 11.55
N CYS A 49 9.54 -24.52 10.30
CA CYS A 49 10.09 -25.55 9.43
C CYS A 49 11.57 -25.31 9.14
N THR A 50 11.98 -24.05 8.92
CA THR A 50 13.38 -23.69 8.69
C THR A 50 14.23 -23.98 9.93
N LEU A 51 13.72 -23.64 11.12
CA LEU A 51 14.38 -23.90 12.39
C LEU A 51 14.56 -25.40 12.63
N LEU A 52 13.49 -26.18 12.49
CA LEU A 52 13.53 -27.63 12.65
C LEU A 52 14.48 -28.31 11.66
N ALA A 53 14.46 -27.90 10.39
CA ALA A 53 15.37 -28.42 9.38
C ALA A 53 16.84 -28.10 9.69
N THR A 54 17.10 -26.89 10.16
CA THR A 54 18.45 -26.45 10.57
C THR A 54 18.95 -27.25 11.76
N TYR A 55 18.11 -27.41 12.81
CA TYR A 55 18.44 -28.23 13.97
C TYR A 55 18.73 -29.68 13.60
N ARG A 56 17.87 -30.30 12.77
CA ARG A 56 18.07 -31.66 12.30
C ARG A 56 19.43 -31.83 11.61
N ARG A 57 19.75 -30.93 10.66
CA ARG A 57 21.02 -30.98 9.92
C ARG A 57 22.22 -30.83 10.85
N LEU A 58 22.13 -29.97 11.85
CA LEU A 58 23.22 -29.78 12.82
C LEU A 58 23.41 -31.01 13.71
N MET A 59 22.32 -31.63 14.19
CA MET A 59 22.40 -32.88 14.94
C MET A 59 22.99 -34.03 14.10
N GLU A 60 22.60 -34.15 12.83
CA GLU A 60 23.15 -35.16 11.92
C GLU A 60 24.65 -34.96 11.65
N GLN A 61 25.11 -33.70 11.55
CA GLN A 61 26.51 -33.39 11.23
C GLN A 61 27.46 -33.40 12.44
N PHE A 62 27.00 -32.95 13.60
CA PHE A 62 27.86 -32.66 14.75
C PHE A 62 27.39 -33.34 16.05
N GLY A 63 26.27 -34.07 16.02
CA GLY A 63 25.67 -34.68 17.20
C GLY A 63 25.34 -33.65 18.27
N HIS A 64 25.46 -34.06 19.55
CA HIS A 64 25.20 -33.18 20.69
C HIS A 64 26.35 -32.22 21.02
N LEU A 65 27.49 -32.30 20.32
CA LEU A 65 28.68 -31.50 20.60
C LEU A 65 28.77 -30.22 19.73
N PHE A 66 27.75 -29.94 18.92
CA PHE A 66 27.75 -28.83 17.96
C PHE A 66 28.02 -27.47 18.62
N ALA A 67 27.48 -27.23 19.82
CA ALA A 67 27.67 -25.98 20.56
C ALA A 67 29.14 -25.70 20.93
N ARG A 68 29.98 -26.74 21.00
CA ARG A 68 31.40 -26.62 21.36
C ARG A 68 32.31 -26.46 20.14
N HIS A 69 31.90 -27.00 18.99
CA HIS A 69 32.73 -27.05 17.78
C HIS A 69 32.39 -25.94 16.78
N GLU A 70 31.17 -25.43 16.78
CA GLU A 70 30.67 -24.45 15.81
C GLU A 70 29.88 -23.32 16.50
N PRO A 71 30.58 -22.38 17.17
CA PRO A 71 29.93 -21.27 17.87
C PRO A 71 29.13 -20.37 16.93
N GLN A 72 29.61 -20.18 15.69
CA GLN A 72 28.90 -19.35 14.71
C GLN A 72 27.55 -19.96 14.32
N LYS A 73 27.48 -21.28 14.07
CA LYS A 73 26.21 -21.95 13.76
C LYS A 73 25.25 -21.94 14.94
N THR A 74 25.78 -21.90 16.16
CA THR A 74 24.96 -21.74 17.37
C THR A 74 24.30 -20.37 17.40
N ILE A 75 25.03 -19.30 17.06
CA ILE A 75 24.47 -17.95 16.93
C ILE A 75 23.39 -17.89 15.83
N ASP A 76 23.63 -18.53 14.69
CA ASP A 76 22.65 -18.56 13.59
C ASP A 76 21.33 -19.24 14.01
N VAL A 77 21.43 -20.34 14.77
CA VAL A 77 20.26 -21.05 15.32
C VAL A 77 19.53 -20.21 16.36
N ILE A 78 20.25 -19.51 17.23
CA ILE A 78 19.64 -18.60 18.21
C ILE A 78 18.88 -17.48 17.49
N THR A 79 19.51 -16.83 16.52
CA THR A 79 18.87 -15.77 15.70
C THR A 79 17.62 -16.28 14.98
N LEU A 80 17.67 -17.49 14.42
CA LEU A 80 16.52 -18.10 13.75
C LEU A 80 15.41 -18.47 14.74
N THR A 81 15.78 -18.88 15.96
CA THR A 81 14.84 -19.15 17.05
C THR A 81 14.13 -17.86 17.47
N GLU A 82 14.87 -16.78 17.69
CA GLU A 82 14.32 -15.45 17.98
C GLU A 82 13.36 -14.99 16.89
N THR A 83 13.78 -15.07 15.61
CA THR A 83 12.91 -14.72 14.47
C THR A 83 11.61 -15.55 14.45
N CYS A 84 11.68 -16.83 14.80
CA CYS A 84 10.52 -17.70 14.89
C CYS A 84 9.59 -17.30 16.04
N LEU A 85 10.15 -16.96 17.20
CA LEU A 85 9.39 -16.50 18.36
C LEU A 85 8.72 -15.16 18.07
N ASP A 86 9.43 -14.20 17.49
CA ASP A 86 8.89 -12.90 17.08
C ASP A 86 7.69 -13.09 16.12
N SER A 87 7.82 -14.02 15.16
CA SER A 87 6.73 -14.34 14.22
C SER A 87 5.51 -14.94 14.92
N ILE A 88 5.71 -15.77 15.95
CA ILE A 88 4.63 -16.35 16.75
C ILE A 88 3.94 -15.26 17.58
N ASP A 89 4.72 -14.41 18.24
CA ASP A 89 4.22 -13.31 19.05
C ASP A 89 3.43 -12.31 18.19
N GLU A 90 3.89 -12.01 16.97
CA GLU A 90 3.13 -11.22 16.00
C GLU A 90 1.79 -11.87 15.61
N ALA A 91 1.77 -13.20 15.42
CA ALA A 91 0.54 -13.92 15.10
C ALA A 91 -0.44 -13.92 16.28
N LEU A 92 0.06 -14.11 17.51
CA LEU A 92 -0.73 -14.01 18.75
C LEU A 92 -1.28 -12.60 18.95
N ALA A 93 -0.44 -11.58 18.79
CA ALA A 93 -0.85 -10.19 18.86
C ALA A 93 -1.94 -9.87 17.83
N PHE A 94 -1.84 -10.42 16.62
CA PHE A 94 -2.89 -10.28 15.60
C PHE A 94 -4.21 -10.94 16.00
N MET A 95 -4.17 -12.17 16.53
CA MET A 95 -5.39 -12.88 16.97
C MET A 95 -6.10 -12.18 18.12
N ASN A 96 -5.36 -11.42 18.94
CA ASN A 96 -5.91 -10.63 20.04
C ASN A 96 -6.44 -9.24 19.62
N LYS A 97 -6.34 -8.85 18.35
CA LYS A 97 -6.88 -7.57 17.88
C LYS A 97 -8.40 -7.61 17.79
N SER A 98 -9.04 -6.52 18.22
CA SER A 98 -10.44 -6.27 17.89
C SER A 98 -10.60 -6.04 16.39
N GLU A 99 -11.81 -6.28 15.86
CA GLU A 99 -12.13 -6.01 14.45
C GLU A 99 -11.89 -4.53 14.10
N LEU A 100 -12.15 -3.62 15.04
CA LEU A 100 -11.81 -2.20 14.89
C LEU A 100 -10.31 -1.97 14.72
N ASN A 101 -9.46 -2.60 15.54
CA ASN A 101 -8.02 -2.45 15.41
C ASN A 101 -7.54 -2.94 14.03
N LEU A 102 -8.15 -3.99 13.49
CA LEU A 102 -7.87 -4.48 12.13
C LEU A 102 -8.26 -3.46 11.05
N LEU A 103 -9.42 -2.80 11.19
CA LEU A 103 -9.84 -1.72 10.29
C LEU A 103 -8.92 -0.51 10.38
N GLN A 104 -8.51 -0.11 11.58
CA GLN A 104 -7.58 1.00 11.78
C GLN A 104 -6.24 0.74 11.11
N ASP A 105 -5.72 -0.49 11.20
CA ASP A 105 -4.52 -0.90 10.48
C ASP A 105 -4.70 -0.81 8.96
N GLU A 106 -5.87 -1.19 8.45
CA GLU A 106 -6.19 -1.07 7.03
C GLU A 106 -6.33 0.37 6.56
N TRP A 107 -6.88 1.26 7.40
CA TRP A 107 -6.92 2.69 7.12
C TRP A 107 -5.52 3.31 7.10
N ARG A 108 -4.61 2.89 7.99
CA ARG A 108 -3.19 3.30 7.95
C ARG A 108 -2.55 2.89 6.63
N LEU A 109 -2.71 1.62 6.22
CA LEU A 109 -2.23 1.13 4.93
C LEU A 109 -2.84 1.88 3.75
N THR A 110 -4.12 2.26 3.85
CA THR A 110 -4.81 3.07 2.84
C THR A 110 -4.19 4.47 2.73
N ILE A 111 -3.89 5.11 3.86
CA ILE A 111 -3.22 6.42 3.90
C ILE A 111 -1.83 6.32 3.25
N ASP A 112 -1.07 5.28 3.57
CA ASP A 112 0.26 5.05 3.00
C ASP A 112 0.19 4.85 1.48
N SER A 113 -0.77 4.04 1.01
CA SER A 113 -0.99 3.85 -0.43
C SER A 113 -1.37 5.15 -1.15
N LEU A 114 -2.20 6.00 -0.54
CA LEU A 114 -2.53 7.32 -1.09
C LEU A 114 -1.32 8.27 -1.11
N ASN A 115 -0.44 8.20 -0.10
CA ASN A 115 0.82 8.95 -0.08
C ASN A 115 1.77 8.51 -1.20
N GLU A 116 1.94 7.20 -1.38
CA GLU A 116 2.75 6.63 -2.47
C GLU A 116 2.20 7.01 -3.84
N THR A 117 0.88 6.95 -4.00
CA THR A 117 0.17 7.36 -5.22
C THR A 117 0.44 8.83 -5.54
N LEU A 118 0.30 9.72 -4.55
CA LEU A 118 0.59 11.14 -4.73
C LEU A 118 2.06 11.39 -5.06
N ALA A 119 2.98 10.73 -4.35
CA ALA A 119 4.41 10.87 -4.58
C ALA A 119 4.80 10.44 -6.00
N SER A 120 4.21 9.36 -6.50
CA SER A 120 4.42 8.88 -7.87
C SER A 120 3.90 9.89 -8.90
N PHE A 121 2.71 10.44 -8.69
CA PHE A 121 2.14 11.46 -9.57
C PHE A 121 2.97 12.74 -9.60
N VAL A 122 3.44 13.22 -8.44
CA VAL A 122 4.29 14.42 -8.36
C VAL A 122 5.65 14.18 -9.04
N LYS A 123 6.22 12.98 -8.94
CA LYS A 123 7.45 12.62 -9.66
C LYS A 123 7.24 12.66 -11.17
N PHE A 124 6.13 12.10 -11.66
CA PHE A 124 5.74 12.18 -13.07
C PHE A 124 5.53 13.62 -13.52
N ASP A 125 4.80 14.43 -12.74
CA ASP A 125 4.51 15.82 -13.06
C ASP A 125 5.77 16.68 -13.22
N ASN A 126 6.79 16.41 -12.39
CA ASN A 126 8.08 17.09 -12.43
C ASN A 126 9.08 16.45 -13.41
N TRP A 127 8.71 15.37 -14.11
CA TRP A 127 9.58 14.73 -15.07
C TRP A 127 9.78 15.64 -16.29
N THR A 128 11.03 16.00 -16.56
CA THR A 128 11.42 16.72 -17.77
C THR A 128 12.14 15.74 -18.70
N PRO A 129 11.66 15.50 -19.94
CA PRO A 129 12.37 14.65 -20.87
C PRO A 129 13.79 15.17 -21.12
N PRO A 130 14.80 14.28 -21.35
CA PRO A 130 16.11 14.71 -21.81
C PRO A 130 15.92 15.52 -23.09
N ARG A 131 16.34 16.79 -23.06
CA ARG A 131 16.35 17.66 -24.24
C ARG A 131 17.27 16.99 -25.26
N SER A 132 16.73 16.48 -26.37
CA SER A 132 17.55 16.06 -27.50
C SER A 132 18.40 17.26 -27.91
N PRO A 133 19.72 17.10 -28.11
CA PRO A 133 20.56 18.21 -28.53
C PRO A 133 20.00 18.78 -29.83
N ASP A 134 19.62 20.06 -29.79
CA ASP A 134 19.11 20.78 -30.94
C ASP A 134 20.23 20.79 -32.01
N PRO A 135 19.99 20.33 -33.26
CA PRO A 135 21.02 20.36 -34.29
C PRO A 135 21.53 21.79 -34.60
N ALA A 136 20.79 22.82 -34.18
CA ALA A 136 21.20 24.22 -34.23
C ALA A 136 22.35 24.56 -33.26
N ASP A 137 22.43 23.90 -32.11
CA ASP A 137 23.50 24.13 -31.12
C ASP A 137 24.82 23.48 -31.56
N THR A 138 24.75 22.40 -32.33
CA THR A 138 25.93 21.75 -32.94
C THR A 138 26.46 22.55 -34.13
N ALA A 139 25.57 23.18 -34.92
CA ALA A 139 25.95 24.01 -36.06
C ALA A 139 26.65 25.32 -35.63
N ARG A 140 26.24 25.92 -34.51
CA ARG A 140 26.89 27.13 -33.96
C ARG A 140 28.29 26.89 -33.39
N ARG A 141 28.63 25.65 -32.98
CA ARG A 141 29.97 25.31 -32.48
C ARG A 141 30.98 24.96 -33.58
N SER A 142 30.55 24.81 -34.82
CA SER A 142 31.40 24.35 -35.93
C SER A 142 31.75 25.44 -36.97
N MET A 143 31.23 26.65 -36.84
CA MET A 143 31.57 27.78 -37.72
C MET A 143 32.31 28.83 -36.89
N GLY A 144 33.58 29.04 -37.25
CA GLY A 144 34.49 29.97 -36.60
C GLY A 144 34.00 31.41 -36.59
N GLU A 145 34.55 32.14 -35.62
CA GLU A 145 34.34 33.55 -35.34
C GLU A 145 34.47 34.45 -36.59
N ASP A 146 33.52 35.36 -36.78
CA ASP A 146 33.74 36.66 -37.44
C ASP A 146 32.91 37.71 -36.67
N PRO A 147 33.52 38.77 -36.10
CA PRO A 147 32.83 39.73 -35.26
C PRO A 147 32.19 40.81 -36.12
N ARG A 148 30.86 40.89 -36.13
CA ARG A 148 30.15 42.11 -36.52
C ARG A 148 29.15 42.50 -35.45
N GLU A 149 29.43 43.66 -34.88
CA GLU A 149 28.59 44.43 -33.98
C GLU A 149 27.27 44.77 -34.68
N ASP A 150 26.15 44.39 -34.07
CA ASP A 150 24.89 45.11 -34.18
C ASP A 150 24.04 44.83 -32.92
N GLU A 151 23.30 45.85 -32.51
CA GLU A 151 22.70 46.16 -31.21
C GLU A 151 21.83 45.10 -30.49
N PRO A 152 21.60 45.25 -29.16
CA PRO A 152 20.86 44.30 -28.34
C PRO A 152 19.34 44.46 -28.46
N THR A 153 18.65 43.48 -29.04
CA THR A 153 17.19 43.35 -28.93
C THR A 153 16.84 42.60 -27.63
N PRO A 154 16.00 43.16 -26.74
CA PRO A 154 15.65 42.54 -25.46
C PRO A 154 14.49 41.54 -25.61
N GLU A 155 14.71 40.45 -26.34
CA GLU A 155 13.71 39.37 -26.47
C GLU A 155 14.36 37.99 -26.33
N SER A 156 15.19 37.85 -25.30
CA SER A 156 15.49 36.54 -24.73
C SER A 156 14.95 36.58 -23.31
N LEU A 157 13.85 35.84 -23.02
CA LEU A 157 13.52 35.29 -21.68
C LEU A 157 12.12 34.64 -21.56
N LEU A 158 11.39 34.26 -22.61
CA LEU A 158 10.14 33.52 -22.45
C LEU A 158 9.98 32.38 -23.46
N GLY A 159 10.87 31.39 -23.36
CA GLY A 159 10.67 30.06 -23.92
C GLY A 159 10.25 29.08 -22.82
N GLN A 160 9.22 29.41 -22.04
CA GLN A 160 8.59 28.47 -21.13
C GLN A 160 7.85 27.42 -21.98
N PRO A 161 8.02 26.10 -21.75
CA PRO A 161 7.14 25.12 -22.37
C PRO A 161 5.74 25.39 -21.82
N HIS A 162 4.87 25.95 -22.65
CA HIS A 162 3.46 26.13 -22.34
C HIS A 162 2.81 24.76 -22.20
N LEU A 163 2.86 24.22 -20.98
CA LEU A 163 1.95 23.20 -20.53
C LEU A 163 0.53 23.74 -20.66
N HIS A 164 -0.27 23.10 -21.51
CA HIS A 164 -1.66 23.46 -21.77
C HIS A 164 -2.43 23.75 -20.46
N PRO A 165 -3.15 24.87 -20.33
CA PRO A 165 -3.90 25.24 -19.11
C PRO A 165 -4.87 24.15 -18.62
N ALA A 166 -5.44 23.37 -19.54
CA ALA A 166 -6.32 22.25 -19.24
C ALA A 166 -5.58 21.10 -18.49
N MET A 167 -4.32 20.85 -18.82
CA MET A 167 -3.50 19.85 -18.11
C MET A 167 -3.15 20.35 -16.70
N SER A 168 -2.92 21.65 -16.51
CA SER A 168 -2.69 22.26 -15.20
C SER A 168 -3.89 22.08 -14.26
N HIS A 169 -5.11 22.35 -14.72
CA HIS A 169 -6.32 22.17 -13.90
C HIS A 169 -6.61 20.70 -13.57
N CYS A 170 -6.36 19.78 -14.52
CA CYS A 170 -6.49 18.34 -14.29
C CYS A 170 -5.52 17.89 -13.18
N ARG A 171 -4.25 18.30 -13.24
CA ARG A 171 -3.22 17.99 -12.24
C ARG A 171 -3.60 18.47 -10.84
N ILE A 172 -4.01 19.74 -10.72
CA ILE A 172 -4.44 20.33 -9.45
C ILE A 172 -5.63 19.55 -8.87
N SER A 173 -6.59 19.17 -9.72
CA SER A 173 -7.77 18.41 -9.31
C SER A 173 -7.42 17.00 -8.81
N VAL A 174 -6.52 16.29 -9.48
CA VAL A 174 -6.04 14.97 -9.06
C VAL A 174 -5.30 15.05 -7.73
N ILE A 175 -4.37 16.00 -7.59
CA ILE A 175 -3.65 16.22 -6.32
C ILE A 175 -4.64 16.54 -5.19
N ALA A 176 -5.63 17.39 -5.44
CA ALA A 176 -6.66 17.73 -4.48
C ALA A 176 -7.50 16.50 -4.10
N ALA A 177 -7.92 15.68 -5.06
CA ALA A 177 -8.71 14.48 -4.83
C ALA A 177 -7.95 13.43 -3.99
N VAL A 178 -6.67 13.19 -4.27
CA VAL A 178 -5.83 12.28 -3.49
C VAL A 178 -5.63 12.82 -2.06
N LYS A 179 -5.38 14.12 -1.90
CA LYS A 179 -5.22 14.76 -0.58
C LYS A 179 -6.51 14.72 0.25
N LEU A 180 -7.66 14.99 -0.37
CA LEU A 180 -8.97 14.92 0.30
C LEU A 180 -9.31 13.49 0.71
N SER A 181 -9.04 12.52 -0.17
CA SER A 181 -9.19 11.09 0.15
C SER A 181 -8.34 10.70 1.36
N ARG A 182 -7.08 11.14 1.40
CA ARG A 182 -6.18 10.90 2.54
C ARG A 182 -6.70 11.55 3.82
N LEU A 183 -7.15 12.80 3.73
CA LEU A 183 -7.68 13.55 4.88
C LEU A 183 -8.94 12.88 5.43
N PHE A 184 -9.83 12.41 4.56
CA PHE A 184 -11.03 11.67 4.96
C PHE A 184 -10.68 10.41 5.75
N VAL A 185 -9.77 9.57 5.23
CA VAL A 185 -9.36 8.32 5.92
C VAL A 185 -8.62 8.63 7.23
N ALA A 186 -7.76 9.66 7.25
CA ALA A 186 -7.10 10.11 8.47
C ALA A 186 -8.09 10.59 9.54
N GLN A 187 -9.18 11.24 9.12
CA GLN A 187 -10.22 11.67 10.02
C GLN A 187 -11.03 10.50 10.58
N LEU A 188 -11.33 9.48 9.77
CA LEU A 188 -11.94 8.22 10.26
C LEU A 188 -11.07 7.56 11.33
N LEU A 189 -9.76 7.47 11.08
CA LEU A 189 -8.79 6.94 12.03
C LEU A 189 -8.79 7.75 13.35
N LYS A 190 -8.76 9.08 13.25
CA LYS A 190 -8.78 9.96 14.42
C LYS A 190 -10.06 9.82 15.25
N ILE A 191 -11.22 9.82 14.60
CA ILE A 191 -12.53 9.67 15.27
C ILE A 191 -12.63 8.30 15.95
N SER A 192 -12.11 7.25 15.32
CA SER A 192 -12.15 5.90 15.89
C SER A 192 -11.26 5.69 17.13
N GLN A 193 -10.34 6.62 17.41
CA GLN A 193 -9.46 6.60 18.59
C GLN A 193 -9.99 7.48 19.72
N ASP A 194 -10.97 8.33 19.43
CA ASP A 194 -11.53 9.28 20.41
C ASP A 194 -12.56 8.57 21.30
N THR A 195 -12.06 7.84 22.30
CA THR A 195 -12.90 7.10 23.26
C THR A 195 -13.66 8.02 24.23
N GLU A 196 -13.33 9.32 24.27
CA GLU A 196 -13.94 10.30 25.17
C GLU A 196 -15.16 10.99 24.54
N ASN A 197 -15.08 11.38 23.27
CA ASN A 197 -16.16 12.10 22.57
C ASN A 197 -16.95 11.20 21.60
N PHE A 198 -16.33 10.13 21.11
CA PHE A 198 -16.94 9.18 20.18
C PHE A 198 -16.75 7.75 20.68
N GLN A 199 -17.64 7.31 21.58
CA GLN A 199 -17.75 5.88 21.83
C GLN A 199 -18.20 5.20 20.55
N MET A 200 -17.27 4.49 19.91
CA MET A 200 -17.62 3.61 18.82
C MET A 200 -18.62 2.59 19.36
N VAL A 201 -19.78 2.50 18.71
CA VAL A 201 -20.84 1.59 19.12
C VAL A 201 -20.23 0.18 19.19
N PRO A 202 -20.19 -0.45 20.37
CA PRO A 202 -19.54 -1.76 20.53
C PRO A 202 -20.24 -2.85 19.72
N ASP A 203 -21.49 -2.59 19.33
CA ASP A 203 -22.33 -3.45 18.51
C ASP A 203 -22.41 -2.99 17.05
N LEU A 204 -21.33 -2.39 16.52
CA LEU A 204 -21.22 -2.23 15.06
C LEU A 204 -21.32 -3.60 14.43
N SER A 205 -22.32 -3.79 13.58
CA SER A 205 -22.46 -5.06 12.88
C SER A 205 -21.24 -5.26 11.97
N THR A 206 -20.78 -6.50 11.85
CA THR A 206 -19.72 -6.93 10.91
C THR A 206 -19.94 -6.36 9.49
N ARG A 207 -21.20 -6.17 9.09
CA ARG A 207 -21.60 -5.52 7.83
C ARG A 207 -21.25 -4.03 7.76
N GLU A 208 -21.45 -3.28 8.84
CA GLU A 208 -21.07 -1.87 8.90
C GLU A 208 -19.55 -1.73 8.85
N LEU A 209 -18.84 -2.61 9.54
CA LEU A 209 -17.37 -2.71 9.50
C LEU A 209 -16.86 -3.02 8.07
N GLU A 210 -17.47 -3.96 7.37
CA GLU A 210 -17.11 -4.29 5.98
C GLU A 210 -17.38 -3.14 5.01
N LYS A 211 -18.43 -2.34 5.24
CA LYS A 211 -18.69 -1.13 4.44
C LYS A 211 -17.59 -0.11 4.61
N PHE A 212 -17.16 0.17 5.84
CA PHE A 212 -16.07 1.11 6.09
C PHE A 212 -14.78 0.64 5.43
N ARG A 213 -14.48 -0.66 5.55
CA ARG A 213 -13.33 -1.30 4.91
C ARG A 213 -13.34 -1.16 3.39
N THR A 214 -14.43 -1.60 2.76
CA THR A 214 -14.57 -1.63 1.31
C THR A 214 -14.54 -0.22 0.74
N MET A 215 -15.18 0.74 1.42
CA MET A 215 -15.22 2.14 1.00
C MET A 215 -13.81 2.76 0.96
N THR A 216 -13.02 2.62 2.02
CA THR A 216 -11.67 3.20 2.06
C THR A 216 -10.73 2.54 1.06
N SER A 217 -10.82 1.22 0.89
CA SER A 217 -10.05 0.48 -0.11
C SER A 217 -10.41 0.91 -1.53
N THR A 218 -11.71 1.04 -1.84
CA THR A 218 -12.20 1.46 -3.16
C THR A 218 -11.70 2.87 -3.50
N ILE A 219 -11.77 3.81 -2.56
CA ILE A 219 -11.26 5.17 -2.76
C ILE A 219 -9.77 5.13 -3.13
N ALA A 220 -8.97 4.35 -2.40
CA ALA A 220 -7.54 4.22 -2.66
C ALA A 220 -7.26 3.66 -4.06
N THR A 221 -7.93 2.58 -4.43
CA THR A 221 -7.79 1.96 -5.76
C THR A 221 -8.25 2.87 -6.87
N SER A 222 -9.38 3.57 -6.71
CA SER A 222 -9.86 4.55 -7.70
C SER A 222 -8.84 5.67 -7.91
N MET A 223 -8.28 6.23 -6.83
CA MET A 223 -7.27 7.28 -6.92
C MET A 223 -5.98 6.77 -7.59
N LYS A 224 -5.54 5.56 -7.24
CA LYS A 224 -4.39 4.92 -7.88
C LYS A 224 -4.61 4.75 -9.38
N ASN A 225 -5.77 4.23 -9.79
CA ASN A 225 -6.09 4.02 -11.20
C ASN A 225 -6.15 5.34 -11.98
N VAL A 226 -6.76 6.38 -11.40
CA VAL A 226 -6.77 7.72 -12.03
C VAL A 226 -5.36 8.24 -12.24
N VAL A 227 -4.49 8.12 -11.22
CA VAL A 227 -3.08 8.54 -11.33
C VAL A 227 -2.33 7.71 -12.37
N SER A 228 -2.46 6.39 -12.34
CA SER A 228 -1.80 5.50 -13.31
C SER A 228 -2.20 5.83 -14.75
N ASN A 229 -3.49 5.97 -15.04
CA ASN A 229 -3.99 6.30 -16.38
C ASN A 229 -3.53 7.68 -16.87
N LEU A 230 -3.29 8.63 -15.96
CA LEU A 230 -2.79 9.97 -16.30
C LEU A 230 -1.26 10.03 -16.38
N SER A 231 -0.57 9.02 -15.87
CA SER A 231 0.89 8.89 -15.88
C SER A 231 1.40 7.91 -16.95
N GLU A 232 0.53 7.21 -17.66
CA GLU A 232 0.90 6.43 -18.85
C GLU A 232 1.21 7.38 -20.02
N GLU A 233 2.39 7.22 -20.63
CA GLU A 233 2.73 7.89 -21.88
C GLU A 233 1.74 7.47 -22.97
N PRO A 234 1.23 8.38 -23.83
CA PRO A 234 0.51 7.98 -25.02
C PRO A 234 1.44 7.14 -25.91
N ASP A 235 1.03 5.91 -26.22
CA ASP A 235 1.76 4.92 -27.04
C ASP A 235 2.21 5.45 -28.44
N GLU A 236 1.75 6.63 -28.86
CA GLU A 236 2.04 7.21 -30.17
C GLU A 236 3.50 7.70 -30.36
N ALA A 237 4.31 7.78 -29.29
CA ALA A 237 5.71 8.21 -29.40
C ALA A 237 6.72 7.07 -29.67
N ARG A 238 6.31 5.79 -29.59
CA ARG A 238 7.22 4.65 -29.76
C ARG A 238 7.34 4.12 -31.20
N ASP A 239 6.36 4.38 -32.05
CA ASP A 239 6.36 3.84 -33.43
C ASP A 239 7.08 4.73 -34.46
N GLY A 240 7.53 5.93 -34.07
CA GLY A 240 8.21 6.87 -34.97
C GLY A 240 9.73 6.70 -35.11
N ILE A 241 10.38 5.89 -34.26
CA ILE A 241 11.86 5.91 -34.12
C ILE A 241 12.56 4.69 -34.77
N TRP A 242 11.82 3.74 -35.36
CA TRP A 242 12.41 2.56 -36.03
C TRP A 242 12.05 2.40 -37.51
N LYS A 243 11.76 3.50 -38.21
CA LYS A 243 11.73 3.50 -39.69
C LYS A 243 12.51 4.69 -40.25
N GLN A 244 13.84 4.56 -40.28
CA GLN A 244 14.69 5.08 -41.36
C GLN A 244 16.00 4.31 -41.39
#